data_AF-A0AA39QVN0-F1
#
_entry.id   AF-A0AA39QVN0-F1
#
_cell.length_a   1.000
_cell.length_b   1.000
_cell.length_c   1.000
_cell.angle_alpha   90.00
_cell.angle_beta   90.00
_cell.angle_gamma   90.00
#
_symmetry.space_group_name_H-M   'P 1'
#
loop_
_entity.id
_entity.type
_entity.pdbx_description
1 polymer ?
#
loop_
_entity_poly.entity_id
_entity_poly.type
_entity_poly.pdbx_seq_one_letter_code
_entity_poly.pdbx_strand_id
1 'polypeptide(L)'
;MASNDEDTCECSSEEKRYGSSDSGPLFYAYARRTDSSWYSRYLLTFASAAVADEWWSLIQQEYPKVGVRSSPQLFSFEGDKFPQKTVESKKFEHLTTKWFYSQIGDSDGTGGRLQDVIPLQDWDGTLLTGGSSGSGSGLGAAFQDALQAIQSLMEGNNSHIRTLIEIQSENNERFARMEQSVEENAGRIKTLSQGQSDNQNQMKELLKQNQRQLKTLADGQAASAEKLQKALEQSAKASADMVTELKKQRHQNKSQAASAMGPEKPAECPHNVHPPPRKIDKPLVGYAYGQKSTTDGKAAGAK
;
A
#
# COMPACT_ATOMS: atom_id res chain seq x y z
N MET A 1 9.38 82.04 -9.25
CA MET A 1 10.36 82.22 -10.35
C MET A 1 11.65 81.54 -9.93
N ALA A 2 12.25 80.79 -10.87
CA ALA A 2 13.42 79.91 -10.77
C ALA A 2 13.15 78.61 -9.99
N SER A 3 12.84 77.49 -10.65
CA SER A 3 13.72 76.63 -11.48
C SER A 3 14.74 75.88 -10.64
N ASN A 4 14.57 74.57 -10.51
CA ASN A 4 15.64 73.59 -10.53
C ASN A 4 15.03 72.26 -10.98
N ASP A 5 15.26 72.02 -12.26
CA ASP A 5 15.06 70.81 -13.02
C ASP A 5 16.15 69.77 -12.68
N GLU A 6 15.83 68.51 -12.99
CA GLU A 6 16.74 67.42 -13.41
C GLU A 6 17.71 66.80 -12.40
N ASP A 7 17.41 65.56 -12.02
CA ASP A 7 18.33 64.44 -12.29
C ASP A 7 17.55 63.11 -12.33
N THR A 8 17.00 62.83 -13.49
CA THR A 8 16.50 61.52 -13.93
C THR A 8 17.71 60.62 -14.17
N CYS A 9 17.95 59.65 -13.29
CA CYS A 9 18.92 58.60 -13.58
C CYS A 9 18.22 57.48 -14.36
N GLU A 10 18.15 57.68 -15.68
CA GLU A 10 17.96 56.62 -16.67
C GLU A 10 19.17 55.68 -16.60
N CYS A 11 18.94 54.44 -16.18
CA CYS A 11 19.89 53.34 -16.42
C CYS A 11 19.20 52.31 -17.33
N SER A 12 18.91 52.74 -18.55
CA SER A 12 18.49 51.88 -19.64
C SER A 12 19.70 51.57 -20.51
N SER A 13 20.40 50.50 -20.15
CA SER A 13 21.37 49.83 -21.03
C SER A 13 20.80 48.47 -21.43
N GLU A 14 19.65 48.47 -22.12
CA GLU A 14 19.25 47.31 -22.93
C GLU A 14 20.08 47.30 -24.22
N GLU A 15 21.34 46.90 -24.11
CA GLU A 15 22.12 46.50 -25.26
C GLU A 15 21.64 45.11 -25.69
N LYS A 16 20.58 45.10 -26.51
CA LYS A 16 20.07 43.92 -27.22
C LYS A 16 21.19 43.31 -28.07
N ARG A 17 21.97 42.41 -27.49
CA ARG A 17 22.84 41.47 -28.21
C ARG A 17 21.99 40.36 -28.84
N TYR A 18 21.21 40.72 -29.85
CA TYR A 18 20.64 39.74 -30.78
C TYR A 18 21.71 39.38 -31.80
N GLY A 19 22.29 38.19 -31.65
CA GLY A 19 23.13 37.59 -32.69
C GLY A 19 24.53 37.23 -32.22
N SER A 20 24.63 36.25 -31.32
CA SER A 20 25.82 35.42 -31.26
C SER A 20 25.38 34.04 -30.82
N SER A 21 25.87 33.03 -31.52
CA SER A 21 25.66 31.61 -31.26
C SER A 21 25.52 31.34 -29.76
N ASP A 22 24.36 30.86 -29.35
CA ASP A 22 23.86 30.70 -27.97
C ASP A 22 24.68 29.69 -27.12
N SER A 23 25.90 29.36 -27.55
CA SER A 23 26.79 28.35 -27.01
C SER A 23 27.83 28.97 -26.07
N GLY A 24 27.37 29.68 -25.04
CA GLY A 24 28.21 30.01 -23.89
C GLY A 24 28.68 28.75 -23.15
N PRO A 25 29.67 28.84 -22.25
CA PRO A 25 30.02 27.72 -21.39
C PRO A 25 28.81 27.31 -20.53
N LEU A 26 28.71 26.02 -20.21
CA LEU A 26 27.69 25.51 -19.28
C LEU A 26 27.74 26.29 -17.97
N PHE A 27 26.58 26.66 -17.46
CA PHE A 27 26.48 27.43 -16.21
C PHE A 27 25.81 26.58 -15.13
N TYR A 28 26.48 26.49 -13.98
CA TYR A 28 26.02 25.71 -12.85
C TYR A 28 25.60 26.64 -11.70
N ALA A 29 24.51 26.28 -11.04
CA ALA A 29 24.07 27.00 -9.86
C ALA A 29 23.39 26.09 -8.85
N TYR A 30 23.51 26.46 -7.58
CA TYR A 30 22.73 25.86 -6.51
C TYR A 30 21.42 26.59 -6.32
N ALA A 31 20.37 25.82 -6.06
CA ALA A 31 19.12 26.36 -5.59
C ALA A 31 18.72 25.68 -4.26
N ARG A 32 18.29 26.49 -3.30
CA ARG A 32 17.90 26.01 -1.98
C ARG A 32 16.54 26.55 -1.57
N ARG A 33 15.80 25.72 -0.84
CA ARG A 33 14.55 26.13 -0.21
C ARG A 33 14.80 26.77 1.16
N THR A 34 14.15 27.89 1.47
CA THR A 34 14.38 28.67 2.70
C THR A 34 13.29 28.55 3.77
N ASP A 35 12.10 28.08 3.42
CA ASP A 35 10.92 28.02 4.30
C ASP A 35 10.73 26.69 5.06
N SER A 36 11.63 25.73 4.87
CA SER A 36 11.56 24.42 5.55
C SER A 36 12.95 23.96 6.01
N SER A 37 13.01 23.43 7.23
CA SER A 37 14.22 22.86 7.84
C SER A 37 14.70 21.56 7.19
N TRP A 38 13.86 20.92 6.37
CA TRP A 38 14.24 19.76 5.54
C TRP A 38 14.62 20.26 4.14
N TYR A 39 15.75 20.95 4.09
CA TYR A 39 16.25 21.71 2.93
C TYR A 39 16.27 20.85 1.65
N SER A 40 15.29 21.06 0.77
CA SER A 40 15.43 20.59 -0.61
C SER A 40 16.47 21.45 -1.29
N ARG A 41 17.60 20.84 -1.66
CA ARG A 41 18.66 21.47 -2.46
C ARG A 41 18.60 20.91 -3.87
N TYR A 42 18.92 21.76 -4.82
CA TYR A 42 18.92 21.42 -6.23
C TYR A 42 20.20 21.92 -6.86
N LEU A 43 20.76 21.10 -7.75
CA LEU A 43 21.75 21.54 -8.71
C LEU A 43 21.01 21.91 -9.99
N LEU A 44 21.20 23.15 -10.43
CA LEU A 44 20.68 23.67 -11.68
C LEU A 44 21.83 23.71 -12.69
N THR A 45 21.58 23.18 -13.88
CA THR A 45 22.52 23.23 -15.01
C THR A 45 21.84 23.93 -16.16
N PHE A 46 22.47 24.99 -16.64
CA PHE A 46 22.00 25.81 -17.76
C PHE A 46 22.98 25.72 -18.92
N ALA A 47 22.44 25.85 -20.15
CA ALA A 47 23.24 25.90 -21.36
C ALA A 47 24.23 27.08 -21.37
N SER A 48 23.89 28.19 -20.69
CA SER A 48 24.75 29.36 -20.51
C SER A 48 24.29 30.23 -19.33
N ALA A 49 25.11 31.20 -18.92
CA ALA A 49 24.73 32.17 -17.89
C ALA A 49 23.55 33.06 -18.33
N ALA A 50 23.50 33.44 -19.61
CA ALA A 50 22.37 34.19 -20.17
C ALA A 50 21.04 33.43 -20.05
N VAL A 51 21.07 32.11 -20.25
CA VAL A 51 19.88 31.25 -20.05
C VAL A 51 19.46 31.23 -18.57
N ALA A 52 20.41 31.26 -17.63
CA ALA A 52 20.10 31.32 -16.20
C ALA A 52 19.47 32.67 -15.81
N ASP A 53 19.95 33.77 -16.39
CA ASP A 53 19.40 35.12 -16.16
C ASP A 53 17.98 35.26 -16.74
N GLU A 54 17.76 34.74 -17.95
CA GLU A 54 16.43 34.70 -18.57
C GLU A 54 15.45 33.86 -17.74
N TRP A 55 15.88 32.65 -17.35
CA TRP A 55 15.09 31.75 -16.50
C TRP A 55 14.71 32.42 -15.17
N TRP A 56 15.66 33.11 -14.53
CA TRP A 56 15.40 33.82 -13.29
C TRP A 56 14.48 35.03 -13.45
N SER A 57 14.61 35.75 -14.56
CA SER A 57 13.75 36.92 -14.86
C SER A 57 12.28 36.49 -15.04
N LEU A 58 12.05 35.39 -15.75
CA LEU A 58 10.70 34.81 -15.90
C LEU A 58 10.13 34.33 -14.57
N ILE A 59 10.97 33.74 -13.72
CA ILE A 59 10.59 33.38 -12.36
C ILE A 59 10.11 34.60 -11.57
N GLN A 60 10.85 35.70 -11.62
CA GLN A 60 10.47 36.91 -10.88
C GLN A 60 9.19 37.53 -11.43
N GLN A 61 8.95 37.39 -12.74
CA GLN A 61 7.71 37.84 -13.37
C GLN A 61 6.50 36.99 -12.95
N GLU A 62 6.62 35.66 -12.96
CA GLU A 62 5.51 34.76 -12.63
C GLU A 62 5.29 34.59 -11.12
N TYR A 63 6.36 34.71 -10.35
CA TYR A 63 6.40 34.39 -8.93
C TYR A 63 7.15 35.46 -8.13
N PRO A 64 6.63 36.70 -8.02
CA PRO A 64 7.37 37.87 -7.52
C PRO A 64 7.79 37.82 -6.04
N LYS A 65 7.37 36.79 -5.31
CA LYS A 65 7.64 36.62 -3.87
C LYS A 65 8.39 35.33 -3.56
N VAL A 66 8.77 34.57 -4.58
CA VAL A 66 9.18 33.18 -4.38
C VAL A 66 10.66 33.05 -4.14
N GLY A 67 11.50 34.05 -4.40
CA GLY A 67 12.91 33.88 -4.09
C GLY A 67 13.83 35.08 -4.32
N VAL A 68 15.08 34.88 -3.90
CA VAL A 68 16.19 35.83 -4.00
C VAL A 68 17.37 35.13 -4.65
N ARG A 69 18.05 35.81 -5.57
CA ARG A 69 19.34 35.38 -6.13
C ARG A 69 20.46 36.11 -5.40
N SER A 70 21.11 35.41 -4.48
CA SER A 70 22.12 36.01 -3.60
C SER A 70 23.50 36.10 -4.26
N SER A 71 23.76 35.31 -5.31
CA SER A 71 25.01 35.31 -6.07
C SER A 71 24.75 34.80 -7.49
N PRO A 72 25.74 34.85 -8.41
CA PRO A 72 25.58 34.29 -9.76
C PRO A 72 25.06 32.85 -9.71
N GLN A 73 25.61 32.04 -8.79
CA GLN A 73 25.39 30.60 -8.68
C GLN A 73 24.52 30.19 -7.47
N LEU A 74 23.84 31.12 -6.80
CA LEU A 74 23.01 30.81 -5.63
C LEU A 74 21.61 31.42 -5.72
N PHE A 75 20.65 30.53 -5.89
CA PHE A 75 19.21 30.82 -5.86
C PHE A 75 18.61 30.34 -4.55
N SER A 76 17.82 31.19 -3.89
CA SER A 76 17.07 30.84 -2.69
C SER A 76 15.58 31.07 -2.96
N PHE A 77 14.73 30.10 -2.61
CA PHE A 77 13.29 30.22 -2.85
C PHE A 77 12.43 29.64 -1.73
N GLU A 78 11.17 30.06 -1.68
CA GLU A 78 10.13 29.59 -0.76
C GLU A 78 9.10 28.70 -1.50
N GLY A 79 8.50 27.76 -0.79
CA GLY A 79 7.43 26.92 -1.30
C GLY A 79 7.89 25.61 -1.94
N ASP A 80 6.94 24.68 -2.02
CA ASP A 80 7.17 23.34 -2.55
C ASP A 80 7.30 23.33 -4.08
N LYS A 81 8.19 22.44 -4.57
CA LYS A 81 8.33 22.01 -5.97
C LYS A 81 8.66 23.14 -6.95
N PHE A 82 9.46 24.12 -6.53
CA PHE A 82 9.71 25.30 -7.34
C PHE A 82 10.37 25.03 -8.71
N PRO A 83 11.47 24.25 -8.82
CA PRO A 83 12.01 23.89 -10.14
C PRO A 83 11.01 23.10 -11.00
N GLN A 84 10.24 22.21 -10.37
CA GLN A 84 9.22 21.43 -11.08
C GLN A 84 8.12 22.31 -11.69
N LYS A 85 7.65 23.34 -10.97
CA LYS A 85 6.64 24.30 -11.47
C LYS A 85 7.12 25.07 -12.70
N THR A 86 8.43 25.35 -12.79
CA THR A 86 8.98 26.03 -13.97
C THR A 86 9.00 25.12 -15.20
N VAL A 87 9.21 23.81 -15.04
CA VAL A 87 9.14 22.84 -16.15
C VAL A 87 7.70 22.64 -16.66
N GLU A 88 6.71 22.70 -15.77
CA GLU A 88 5.29 22.50 -16.10
C GLU A 88 4.63 23.76 -16.72
N SER A 89 5.27 24.93 -16.64
CA SER A 89 4.70 26.20 -17.10
C SER A 89 4.98 26.46 -18.58
N LYS A 90 3.91 26.79 -19.34
CA LYS A 90 4.02 27.15 -20.77
C LYS A 90 4.95 28.34 -21.05
N LYS A 91 5.13 29.24 -20.07
CA LYS A 91 6.00 30.42 -20.23
C LYS A 91 7.49 30.07 -20.27
N PHE A 92 7.85 28.85 -19.87
CA PHE A 92 9.22 28.35 -19.89
C PHE A 92 9.45 27.34 -21.02
N GLU A 93 8.47 27.16 -21.92
CA GLU A 93 8.52 26.13 -22.97
C GLU A 93 9.80 26.25 -23.83
N HIS A 94 10.23 27.47 -24.17
CA HIS A 94 11.45 27.72 -24.94
C HIS A 94 12.75 27.48 -24.17
N LEU A 95 12.68 27.35 -22.85
CA LEU A 95 13.82 27.05 -21.97
C LEU A 95 13.92 25.57 -21.61
N THR A 96 12.87 24.76 -21.84
CA THR A 96 12.81 23.35 -21.40
C THR A 96 13.99 22.48 -21.85
N THR A 97 14.61 22.78 -23.00
CA THR A 97 15.77 22.05 -23.53
C THR A 97 17.12 22.70 -23.17
N LYS A 98 17.10 23.89 -22.57
CA LYS A 98 18.29 24.70 -22.26
C LYS A 98 18.71 24.64 -20.80
N TRP A 99 17.92 24.01 -19.94
CA TRP A 99 18.30 23.80 -18.55
C TRP A 99 17.66 22.53 -18.00
N PHE A 100 18.26 21.99 -16.94
CA PHE A 100 17.68 20.90 -16.16
C PHE A 100 18.09 21.03 -14.69
N TYR A 101 17.42 20.28 -13.82
CA TYR A 101 17.76 20.25 -12.40
C TYR A 101 17.86 18.82 -11.86
N SER A 102 18.69 18.66 -10.84
CA SER A 102 18.83 17.43 -10.06
C SER A 102 18.61 17.76 -8.59
N GLN A 103 17.76 17.01 -7.90
CA GLN A 103 17.58 17.16 -6.47
C GLN A 103 18.74 16.51 -5.71
N ILE A 104 19.40 17.28 -4.83
CA ILE A 104 20.49 16.82 -3.97
C ILE A 104 19.90 16.61 -2.57
N GLY A 105 19.70 15.35 -2.20
CA GLY A 105 19.08 14.95 -0.93
C GLY A 105 19.99 15.13 0.29
N ASP A 106 19.35 15.28 1.46
CA ASP A 106 19.95 15.12 2.81
C ASP A 106 19.26 13.97 3.60
N SER A 107 18.38 13.17 2.97
CA SER A 107 17.57 12.16 3.68
C SER A 107 17.77 10.74 3.13
N ASP A 108 18.45 9.91 3.93
CA ASP A 108 18.26 8.45 4.10
C ASP A 108 18.14 7.54 2.86
N GLY A 109 19.01 7.68 1.85
CA GLY A 109 19.13 6.60 0.87
C GLY A 109 19.84 6.87 -0.45
N THR A 110 20.10 8.13 -0.81
CA THR A 110 20.99 8.44 -1.93
C THR A 110 22.43 8.29 -1.46
N GLY A 111 22.91 7.05 -1.46
CA GLY A 111 24.28 6.70 -1.10
C GLY A 111 25.28 7.57 -1.84
N GLY A 112 25.92 8.48 -1.10
CA GLY A 112 27.23 9.05 -1.41
C GLY A 112 27.47 9.50 -2.85
N ARG A 113 26.46 9.99 -3.59
CA ARG A 113 26.77 10.79 -4.78
C ARG A 113 27.43 12.04 -4.23
N LEU A 114 28.74 12.10 -4.46
CA LEU A 114 29.64 13.19 -4.08
C LEU A 114 28.88 14.51 -4.17
N GLN A 115 29.00 15.35 -3.13
CA GLN A 115 28.60 16.74 -3.26
C GLN A 115 29.42 17.29 -4.43
N ASP A 116 28.82 17.38 -5.61
CA ASP A 116 29.49 17.87 -6.81
C ASP A 116 29.83 19.33 -6.53
N VAL A 117 31.08 19.60 -6.17
CA VAL A 117 31.63 20.94 -6.08
C VAL A 117 31.50 21.53 -7.48
N ILE A 118 30.55 22.45 -7.66
CA ILE A 118 30.39 23.13 -8.95
C ILE A 118 31.59 24.06 -9.17
N PRO A 119 32.04 24.21 -10.43
CA PRO A 119 33.07 25.20 -10.74
C PRO A 119 32.59 26.60 -10.36
N LEU A 120 33.46 27.41 -9.74
CA LEU A 120 33.15 28.81 -9.45
C LEU A 120 33.05 29.59 -10.76
N GLN A 121 31.90 30.20 -10.99
CA GLN A 121 31.61 30.99 -12.19
C GLN A 121 31.13 32.39 -11.81
N ASP A 122 31.50 33.39 -12.60
CA ASP A 122 30.97 34.74 -12.48
C ASP A 122 29.58 34.88 -13.14
N TRP A 123 29.07 36.10 -13.23
CA TRP A 123 27.78 36.41 -13.86
C TRP A 123 27.75 36.10 -15.35
N ASP A 124 28.90 36.04 -16.02
CA ASP A 124 29.00 35.71 -17.44
C ASP A 124 29.18 34.19 -17.67
N GLY A 125 29.33 33.40 -16.59
CA GLY A 125 29.62 31.98 -16.65
C GLY A 125 31.09 31.65 -16.88
N THR A 126 31.97 32.65 -16.78
CA THR A 126 33.42 32.46 -16.88
C THR A 126 33.95 31.82 -15.60
N LEU A 127 34.80 30.80 -15.76
CA LEU A 127 35.39 30.11 -14.63
C LEU A 127 36.35 31.04 -13.87
N LEU A 128 36.11 31.25 -12.57
CA LEU A 128 36.93 32.07 -11.67
C LEU A 128 38.20 31.36 -11.18
N THR A 129 38.65 30.33 -11.90
CA THR A 129 39.93 29.65 -11.61
C THR A 129 41.06 30.67 -11.62
N GLY A 130 41.80 30.75 -10.50
CA GLY A 130 42.79 31.79 -10.19
C GLY A 130 43.67 32.21 -11.37
N GLY A 131 43.25 33.27 -12.06
CA GLY A 131 44.06 33.94 -13.08
C GLY A 131 45.17 34.74 -12.42
N SER A 132 46.36 34.15 -12.33
CA SER A 132 47.59 34.91 -12.11
C SER A 132 47.89 35.71 -13.39
N SER A 133 47.28 36.88 -13.52
CA SER A 133 47.66 37.88 -14.51
C SER A 133 48.76 38.76 -13.90
N GLY A 134 50.02 38.36 -14.09
CA GLY A 134 51.19 39.05 -13.56
C GLY A 134 52.41 38.89 -14.46
N SER A 135 52.60 39.87 -15.34
CA SER A 135 53.82 40.31 -16.03
C SER A 135 55.16 39.61 -15.71
N GLY A 136 55.80 39.09 -16.78
CA GLY A 136 57.21 39.32 -17.11
C GLY A 136 58.30 38.70 -16.22
N SER A 137 59.10 37.80 -16.82
CA SER A 137 60.43 37.32 -16.34
C SER A 137 60.45 36.03 -15.51
N GLY A 138 59.83 34.95 -16.01
CA GLY A 138 59.95 33.60 -15.40
C GLY A 138 59.39 32.44 -16.26
N LEU A 139 59.18 32.68 -17.56
CA LEU A 139 58.31 31.89 -18.45
C LEU A 139 58.70 30.42 -18.66
N GLY A 140 59.96 30.03 -18.48
CA GLY A 140 60.39 28.64 -18.74
C GLY A 140 59.95 27.66 -17.65
N ALA A 141 60.26 27.97 -16.39
CA ALA A 141 60.00 27.07 -15.26
C ALA A 141 58.51 27.02 -14.90
N ALA A 142 57.82 28.17 -14.84
CA ALA A 142 56.40 28.22 -14.49
C ALA A 142 55.50 27.57 -15.56
N PHE A 143 55.86 27.67 -16.85
CA PHE A 143 55.14 26.98 -17.92
C PHE A 143 55.37 25.47 -17.86
N GLN A 144 56.58 25.05 -17.51
CA GLN A 144 56.91 23.63 -17.36
C GLN A 144 56.21 23.00 -16.14
N ASP A 145 56.12 23.73 -15.02
CA ASP A 145 55.32 23.33 -13.86
C ASP A 145 53.82 23.26 -14.19
N ALA A 146 53.30 24.21 -14.97
CA ALA A 146 51.91 24.20 -15.42
C ALA A 146 51.59 22.98 -16.32
N LEU A 147 52.50 22.62 -17.23
CA LEU A 147 52.34 21.41 -18.05
C LEU A 147 52.35 20.14 -17.20
N GLN A 148 53.21 20.07 -16.19
CA GLN A 148 53.30 18.92 -15.30
C GLN A 148 52.06 18.81 -14.40
N ALA A 149 51.50 19.95 -13.97
CA ALA A 149 50.22 20.00 -13.26
C ALA A 149 49.04 19.54 -14.13
N ILE A 150 48.99 19.96 -15.40
CA ILE A 150 47.96 19.53 -16.36
C ILE A 150 48.08 18.02 -16.62
N GLN A 151 49.29 17.49 -16.73
CA GLN A 151 49.51 16.06 -16.92
C GLN A 151 49.05 15.24 -15.70
N SER A 152 49.38 15.70 -14.49
CA SER A 152 48.89 15.09 -13.24
C SER A 152 47.36 15.12 -13.12
N LEU A 153 46.72 16.24 -13.52
CA LEU A 153 45.26 16.36 -13.59
C LEU A 153 44.65 15.39 -14.59
N MET A 154 45.25 15.22 -15.77
CA MET A 154 44.77 14.25 -16.76
C MET A 154 44.90 12.81 -16.28
N GLU A 155 45.98 12.47 -15.57
CA GLU A 155 46.15 11.15 -14.97
C GLU A 155 45.13 10.90 -13.85
N GLY A 156 44.89 11.90 -12.99
CA GLY A 156 43.85 11.86 -11.96
C GLY A 156 42.44 11.69 -12.55
N ASN A 157 42.11 12.47 -13.58
CA ASN A 157 40.82 12.36 -14.27
C ASN A 157 40.66 11.01 -14.96
N ASN A 158 41.70 10.50 -15.62
CA ASN A 158 41.68 9.16 -16.22
C ASN A 158 41.47 8.06 -15.18
N SER A 159 42.11 8.18 -14.01
CA SER A 159 41.87 7.25 -12.89
C SER A 159 40.43 7.35 -12.41
N HIS A 160 39.89 8.56 -12.26
CA HIS A 160 38.51 8.77 -11.81
C HIS A 160 37.47 8.20 -12.78
N ILE A 161 37.66 8.40 -14.09
CA ILE A 161 36.79 7.82 -15.13
C ILE A 161 36.78 6.30 -15.04
N ARG A 162 37.94 5.66 -14.80
CA ARG A 162 38.01 4.20 -14.62
C ARG A 162 37.20 3.74 -13.40
N THR A 163 37.33 4.43 -12.28
CA THR A 163 36.54 4.13 -11.07
C THR A 163 35.05 4.32 -11.30
N LEU A 164 34.64 5.35 -12.03
CA LEU A 164 33.22 5.55 -12.38
C LEU A 164 32.67 4.42 -13.25
N ILE A 165 33.45 3.93 -14.22
CA ILE A 165 33.08 2.79 -15.05
C ILE A 165 32.92 1.52 -14.20
N GLU A 166 33.83 1.29 -13.26
CA GLU A 166 33.78 0.13 -12.35
C GLU A 166 32.54 0.19 -11.45
N ILE A 167 32.29 1.33 -10.80
CA ILE A 167 31.10 1.55 -9.97
C ILE A 167 29.81 1.38 -10.81
N GLN A 168 29.80 1.87 -12.05
CA GLN A 168 28.65 1.71 -12.94
C GLN A 168 28.42 0.23 -13.29
N SER A 169 29.47 -0.54 -13.52
CA SER A 169 29.36 -1.98 -13.77
C SER A 169 28.82 -2.73 -12.55
N GLU A 170 29.29 -2.43 -11.34
CA GLU A 170 28.78 -3.02 -10.10
C GLU A 170 27.31 -2.66 -9.87
N ASN A 171 26.93 -1.41 -10.15
CA ASN A 171 25.54 -0.99 -10.03
C ASN A 171 24.64 -1.74 -11.01
N ASN A 172 25.08 -1.96 -12.25
CA ASN A 172 24.33 -2.76 -13.23
C ASN A 172 24.14 -4.21 -12.74
N GLU A 173 25.15 -4.82 -12.14
CA GLU A 173 25.01 -6.16 -11.53
C GLU A 173 24.04 -6.17 -10.35
N ARG A 174 24.07 -5.14 -9.50
CA ARG A 174 23.12 -4.99 -8.39
C ARG A 174 21.69 -4.84 -8.90
N PHE A 175 21.47 -4.08 -9.97
CA PHE A 175 20.15 -3.96 -10.61
C PHE A 175 19.68 -5.30 -11.19
N ALA A 176 20.56 -6.05 -11.86
CA ALA A 176 20.21 -7.38 -12.37
C ALA A 176 19.79 -8.35 -11.26
N ARG A 177 20.49 -8.33 -10.10
CA ARG A 177 20.11 -9.13 -8.93
C ARG A 177 18.77 -8.68 -8.33
N MET A 178 18.52 -7.37 -8.31
CA MET A 178 17.27 -6.82 -7.81
C MET A 178 16.10 -7.21 -8.71
N GLU A 179 16.27 -7.13 -10.03
CA GLU A 179 15.29 -7.56 -11.03
C GLU A 179 14.96 -9.05 -10.86
N GLN A 180 15.98 -9.89 -10.72
CA GLN A 180 15.79 -11.32 -10.44
C GLN A 180 14.99 -11.56 -9.15
N SER A 181 15.28 -10.82 -8.07
CA SER A 181 14.54 -10.96 -6.82
C SER A 181 13.09 -10.50 -6.93
N VAL A 182 12.83 -9.42 -7.68
CA VAL A 182 11.48 -8.93 -7.95
C VAL A 182 10.69 -9.96 -8.76
N GLU A 183 11.29 -10.56 -9.79
CA GLU A 183 10.66 -11.60 -10.61
C GLU A 183 10.36 -12.85 -9.78
N GLU A 184 11.29 -13.29 -8.94
CA GLU A 184 11.05 -14.42 -8.03
C GLU A 184 9.90 -14.13 -7.06
N ASN A 185 9.88 -12.94 -6.48
CA ASN A 185 8.80 -12.52 -5.58
C ASN A 185 7.45 -12.45 -6.31
N ALA A 186 7.42 -11.93 -7.53
CA ALA A 186 6.21 -11.92 -8.36
C ALA A 186 5.71 -13.35 -8.64
N GLY A 187 6.63 -14.28 -8.95
CA GLY A 187 6.33 -15.71 -9.11
C GLY A 187 5.76 -16.37 -7.84
N ARG A 188 6.32 -16.05 -6.67
CA ARG A 188 5.82 -16.52 -5.36
C ARG A 188 4.42 -16.00 -5.07
N ILE A 189 4.16 -14.71 -5.30
CA ILE A 189 2.83 -14.09 -5.12
C ILE A 189 1.80 -14.76 -6.03
N LYS A 190 2.15 -14.99 -7.30
CA LYS A 190 1.26 -15.68 -8.25
C LYS A 190 0.91 -17.09 -7.78
N THR A 191 1.90 -17.86 -7.33
CA THR A 191 1.69 -19.21 -6.81
C THR A 191 0.82 -19.21 -5.56
N LEU A 192 1.06 -18.29 -4.64
CA LEU A 192 0.26 -18.14 -3.42
C LEU A 192 -1.19 -17.77 -3.75
N SER A 193 -1.40 -16.82 -4.66
CA SER A 193 -2.73 -16.42 -5.11
C SER A 193 -3.49 -17.58 -5.77
N GLN A 194 -2.81 -18.38 -6.59
CA GLN A 194 -3.41 -19.55 -7.21
C GLN A 194 -3.79 -20.60 -6.15
N GLY A 195 -2.89 -20.91 -5.23
CA GLY A 195 -3.18 -21.84 -4.13
C GLY A 195 -4.34 -21.39 -3.24
N GLN A 196 -4.47 -20.09 -2.99
CA GLN A 196 -5.61 -19.54 -2.25
C GLN A 196 -6.93 -19.71 -3.02
N SER A 197 -6.93 -19.48 -4.33
CA SER A 197 -8.10 -19.70 -5.19
C SER A 197 -8.52 -21.17 -5.19
N ASP A 198 -7.56 -22.09 -5.33
CA ASP A 198 -7.80 -23.52 -5.33
C ASP A 198 -8.37 -23.99 -3.98
N ASN A 199 -7.81 -23.50 -2.86
CA ASN A 199 -8.33 -23.77 -1.52
C ASN A 199 -9.76 -23.25 -1.33
N GLN A 200 -10.09 -22.05 -1.84
CA GLN A 200 -11.46 -21.54 -1.79
C GLN A 200 -12.42 -22.40 -2.62
N ASN A 201 -11.98 -22.89 -3.77
CA ASN A 201 -12.79 -23.77 -4.61
C ASN A 201 -13.03 -25.13 -3.94
N GLN A 202 -12.01 -25.71 -3.32
CA GLN A 202 -12.16 -26.94 -2.52
C GLN A 202 -13.13 -26.73 -1.35
N MET A 203 -13.03 -25.61 -0.64
CA MET A 203 -13.93 -25.29 0.46
C MET A 203 -15.39 -25.15 -0.01
N LYS A 204 -15.63 -24.51 -1.15
CA LYS A 204 -16.97 -24.42 -1.76
C LYS A 204 -17.52 -25.79 -2.10
N GLU A 205 -16.71 -26.68 -2.66
CA GLU A 205 -17.16 -28.03 -3.01
C GLU A 205 -17.45 -28.88 -1.75
N LEU A 206 -16.62 -28.77 -0.71
CA LEU A 206 -16.88 -29.42 0.59
C LEU A 206 -18.17 -28.92 1.23
N LEU A 207 -18.45 -27.61 1.19
CA LEU A 207 -19.71 -27.05 1.69
C LEU A 207 -20.91 -27.60 0.91
N LYS A 208 -20.81 -27.69 -0.41
CA LYS A 208 -21.84 -28.25 -1.28
C LYS A 208 -22.07 -29.75 -0.99
N GLN A 209 -21.00 -30.50 -0.74
CA GLN A 209 -21.08 -31.91 -0.35
C GLN A 209 -21.75 -32.07 1.02
N ASN A 210 -21.37 -31.26 2.02
CA ASN A 210 -22.00 -31.23 3.33
C ASN A 210 -23.49 -30.89 3.24
N GLN A 211 -23.85 -29.90 2.42
CA GLN A 211 -25.25 -29.56 2.17
C GLN A 211 -26.04 -30.74 1.59
N ARG A 212 -25.46 -31.48 0.65
CA ARG A 212 -26.07 -32.70 0.08
C ARG A 212 -26.23 -33.79 1.14
N GLN A 213 -25.20 -34.02 1.96
CA GLN A 213 -25.26 -35.02 3.03
C GLN A 213 -26.32 -34.68 4.07
N LEU A 214 -26.41 -33.43 4.51
CA LEU A 214 -27.44 -32.96 5.43
C LEU A 214 -28.84 -33.13 4.85
N LYS A 215 -29.02 -32.86 3.55
CA LYS A 215 -30.30 -33.08 2.87
C LYS A 215 -30.66 -34.57 2.85
N THR A 216 -29.75 -35.45 2.47
CA THR A 216 -29.98 -36.90 2.47
C THR A 216 -30.31 -37.42 3.88
N LEU A 217 -29.62 -36.92 4.91
CA LEU A 217 -29.90 -37.25 6.30
C LEU A 217 -31.30 -36.79 6.73
N ALA A 218 -31.68 -35.56 6.38
CA ALA A 218 -33.01 -35.03 6.66
C ALA A 218 -34.12 -35.82 5.95
N ASP A 219 -33.93 -36.14 4.66
CA ASP A 219 -34.87 -36.96 3.88
C ASP A 219 -34.98 -38.37 4.48
N GLY A 220 -33.87 -38.96 4.93
CA GLY A 220 -33.84 -40.24 5.62
C GLY A 220 -34.57 -40.23 6.97
N GLN A 221 -34.43 -39.14 7.74
CA GLN A 221 -35.17 -38.94 8.99
C GLN A 221 -36.67 -38.74 8.76
N ALA A 222 -37.06 -38.02 7.71
CA ALA A 222 -38.46 -37.87 7.35
C ALA A 222 -39.08 -39.22 6.96
N ALA A 223 -38.39 -40.01 6.13
CA ALA A 223 -38.85 -41.34 5.72
C ALA A 223 -38.94 -42.33 6.90
N SER A 224 -38.01 -42.26 7.85
CA SER A 224 -38.06 -43.12 9.05
C SER A 224 -39.19 -42.72 9.99
N ALA A 225 -39.44 -41.42 10.18
CA ALA A 225 -40.57 -40.90 10.94
C ALA A 225 -41.91 -41.34 10.31
N GLU A 226 -42.04 -41.27 8.99
CA GLU A 226 -43.24 -41.74 8.28
C GLU A 226 -43.48 -43.25 8.48
N LYS A 227 -42.42 -44.07 8.40
CA LYS A 227 -42.50 -45.51 8.67
C LYS A 227 -42.91 -45.80 10.11
N LEU A 228 -42.36 -45.08 11.08
CA LEU A 228 -42.71 -45.21 12.49
C LEU A 228 -44.19 -44.85 12.72
N GLN A 229 -44.65 -43.75 12.12
CA GLN A 229 -46.05 -43.33 12.20
C GLN A 229 -46.98 -44.41 11.65
N LYS A 230 -46.69 -44.97 10.48
CA LYS A 230 -47.49 -46.07 9.89
C LYS A 230 -47.49 -47.32 10.78
N ALA A 231 -46.36 -47.69 11.37
CA ALA A 231 -46.28 -48.83 12.28
C ALA A 231 -47.10 -48.61 13.55
N LEU A 232 -47.09 -47.39 14.12
CA LEU A 232 -47.91 -47.03 15.27
C LEU A 232 -49.41 -47.06 14.92
N GLU A 233 -49.80 -46.54 13.76
CA GLU A 233 -51.20 -46.61 13.29
C GLU A 233 -51.68 -48.05 13.09
N GLN A 234 -50.83 -48.91 12.51
CA GLN A 234 -51.13 -50.35 12.36
C GLN A 234 -51.27 -51.06 13.71
N SER A 235 -50.37 -50.77 14.65
CA SER A 235 -50.45 -51.31 16.02
C SER A 235 -51.71 -50.84 16.76
N ALA A 236 -52.08 -49.56 16.60
CA ALA A 236 -53.30 -49.00 17.17
C ALA A 236 -54.56 -49.66 16.61
N LYS A 237 -54.63 -49.90 15.28
CA LYS A 237 -55.73 -50.63 14.64
C LYS A 237 -55.83 -52.07 15.14
N ALA A 238 -54.71 -52.81 15.13
CA ALA A 238 -54.68 -54.19 15.62
C ALA A 238 -55.13 -54.30 17.09
N SER A 239 -54.74 -53.32 17.93
CA SER A 239 -55.19 -53.25 19.32
C SER A 239 -56.69 -52.95 19.43
N ALA A 240 -57.22 -52.04 18.60
CA ALA A 240 -58.65 -51.73 18.56
C ALA A 240 -59.49 -52.93 18.11
N ASP A 241 -59.00 -53.69 17.13
CA ASP A 241 -59.65 -54.92 16.64
C ASP A 241 -59.67 -55.99 17.74
N MET A 242 -58.55 -56.19 18.44
CA MET A 242 -58.48 -57.11 19.59
C MET A 242 -59.46 -56.72 20.71
N VAL A 243 -59.54 -55.43 21.05
CA VAL A 243 -60.49 -54.93 22.07
C VAL A 243 -61.94 -55.19 21.64
N THR A 244 -62.23 -55.02 20.35
CA THR A 244 -63.55 -55.26 19.79
C THR A 244 -63.91 -56.75 19.84
N GLU A 245 -62.98 -57.63 19.49
CA GLU A 245 -63.17 -59.08 19.57
C GLU A 245 -63.31 -59.55 21.02
N LEU A 246 -62.51 -59.03 21.95
CA LEU A 246 -62.65 -59.31 23.39
C LEU A 246 -64.02 -58.87 23.93
N LYS A 247 -64.54 -57.72 23.49
CA LYS A 247 -65.91 -57.29 23.86
C LYS A 247 -66.95 -58.27 23.34
N LYS A 248 -66.81 -58.73 22.09
CA LYS A 248 -67.70 -59.72 21.48
C LYS A 248 -67.69 -61.05 22.23
N GLN A 249 -66.50 -61.59 22.52
CA GLN A 249 -66.34 -62.80 23.35
C GLN A 249 -66.97 -62.63 24.73
N ARG A 250 -66.78 -61.48 25.38
CA ARG A 250 -67.39 -61.19 26.68
C ARG A 250 -68.92 -61.19 26.62
N HIS A 251 -69.52 -60.65 25.56
CA HIS A 251 -70.97 -60.70 25.37
C HIS A 251 -71.49 -62.13 25.16
N GLN A 252 -70.79 -62.93 24.35
CA GLN A 252 -71.13 -64.34 24.13
C GLN A 252 -71.03 -65.16 25.41
N ASN A 253 -69.94 -64.99 26.17
CA ASN A 253 -69.78 -65.65 27.47
C ASN A 253 -70.83 -65.21 28.48
N LYS A 254 -71.21 -63.92 28.49
CA LYS A 254 -72.27 -63.40 29.38
C LYS A 254 -73.65 -63.98 29.02
N SER A 255 -73.97 -64.14 27.73
CA SER A 255 -75.22 -64.80 27.32
C SER A 255 -75.24 -66.29 27.63
N GLN A 256 -74.11 -66.99 27.50
CA GLN A 256 -74.00 -68.40 27.87
C GLN A 256 -74.09 -68.59 29.39
N ALA A 257 -73.44 -67.73 30.18
CA ALA A 257 -73.54 -67.74 31.65
C ALA A 257 -74.97 -67.40 32.13
N ALA A 258 -75.65 -66.42 31.51
CA ALA A 258 -77.04 -66.09 31.82
C ALA A 258 -78.03 -67.20 31.44
N SER A 259 -77.69 -68.06 30.47
CA SER A 259 -78.50 -69.22 30.12
C SER A 259 -78.22 -70.45 31.00
N ALA A 260 -77.11 -70.45 31.74
CA ALA A 260 -76.70 -71.56 32.62
C ALA A 260 -76.98 -71.29 34.12
N MET A 261 -77.28 -70.04 34.51
CA MET A 261 -77.54 -69.66 35.90
C MET A 261 -78.97 -69.15 36.07
N GLY A 262 -79.78 -69.91 36.81
CA GLY A 262 -81.04 -69.42 37.39
C GLY A 262 -80.81 -68.32 38.43
N PRO A 263 -81.87 -67.66 38.92
CA PRO A 263 -81.75 -66.46 39.74
C PRO A 263 -81.17 -66.76 41.12
N GLU A 264 -79.86 -66.55 41.31
CA GLU A 264 -79.23 -66.55 42.62
C GLU A 264 -78.93 -65.13 43.12
N LYS A 265 -79.21 -64.94 44.41
CA LYS A 265 -79.12 -63.69 45.17
C LYS A 265 -77.69 -63.14 45.24
N PRO A 266 -77.51 -61.81 45.32
CA PRO A 266 -76.19 -61.21 45.47
C PRO A 266 -75.65 -61.45 46.88
N ALA A 267 -74.53 -62.16 47.00
CA ALA A 267 -73.73 -62.20 48.21
C ALA A 267 -72.72 -61.03 48.21
N GLU A 268 -72.81 -60.18 49.23
CA GLU A 268 -71.81 -59.16 49.54
C GLU A 268 -70.45 -59.80 49.86
N CYS A 269 -69.42 -59.47 49.09
CA CYS A 269 -68.04 -59.78 49.43
C CYS A 269 -67.37 -58.53 50.05
N PRO A 270 -66.93 -58.56 51.32
CA PRO A 270 -66.33 -57.44 52.02
C PRO A 270 -64.83 -57.40 51.76
N HIS A 271 -64.42 -56.90 50.59
CA HIS A 271 -62.99 -56.74 50.28
C HIS A 271 -62.69 -55.29 49.94
N ASN A 272 -62.21 -54.57 50.96
CA ASN A 272 -61.71 -53.21 50.88
C ASN A 272 -60.39 -53.19 50.09
N VAL A 273 -60.48 -52.96 48.78
CA VAL A 273 -59.31 -52.84 47.90
C VAL A 273 -58.68 -51.47 48.11
N HIS A 274 -57.62 -51.41 48.91
CA HIS A 274 -56.77 -50.24 49.01
C HIS A 274 -56.09 -49.97 47.64
N PRO A 275 -56.18 -48.75 47.10
CA PRO A 275 -55.50 -48.42 45.84
C PRO A 275 -53.97 -48.45 46.02
N PRO A 276 -53.21 -48.86 45.00
CA PRO A 276 -51.76 -48.94 45.10
C PRO A 276 -51.12 -47.55 45.31
N PRO A 277 -50.03 -47.46 46.10
CA PRO A 277 -49.42 -46.19 46.46
C PRO A 277 -48.82 -45.51 45.23
N ARG A 278 -49.25 -44.28 44.95
CA ARG A 278 -48.65 -43.42 43.93
C ARG A 278 -47.30 -42.92 44.44
N LYS A 279 -46.22 -43.22 43.72
CA LYS A 279 -44.89 -42.65 43.99
C LYS A 279 -44.88 -41.18 43.52
N ILE A 280 -45.24 -40.25 44.41
CA ILE A 280 -45.35 -38.82 44.10
C ILE A 280 -44.01 -38.06 44.17
N ASP A 281 -42.95 -38.61 44.78
CA ASP A 281 -41.72 -37.84 45.00
C ASP A 281 -40.47 -38.42 44.32
N LYS A 282 -40.48 -38.49 42.98
CA LYS A 282 -39.21 -38.62 42.24
C LYS A 282 -38.89 -37.29 41.56
N PRO A 283 -37.84 -36.56 41.98
CA PRO A 283 -37.42 -35.36 41.28
C PRO A 283 -37.04 -35.73 39.84
N LEU A 284 -37.66 -35.03 38.90
CA LEU A 284 -37.33 -35.11 37.48
C LEU A 284 -35.91 -34.53 37.31
N VAL A 285 -34.91 -35.40 37.14
CA VAL A 285 -33.53 -34.97 36.87
C VAL A 285 -33.48 -34.47 35.43
N GLY A 286 -33.69 -33.16 35.25
CA GLY A 286 -33.48 -32.48 33.99
C GLY A 286 -31.98 -32.26 33.76
N TYR A 287 -31.48 -32.74 32.62
CA TYR A 287 -30.15 -32.37 32.13
C TYR A 287 -30.20 -30.96 31.56
N ALA A 288 -29.49 -30.01 32.19
CA ALA A 288 -29.24 -28.70 31.61
C ALA A 288 -28.00 -28.79 30.70
N TYR A 289 -28.19 -28.63 29.39
CA TYR A 289 -27.08 -28.41 28.47
C TYR A 289 -26.57 -26.98 28.67
N GLY A 290 -25.37 -26.83 29.23
CA GLY A 290 -24.68 -25.55 29.28
C GLY A 290 -24.33 -25.08 27.87
N GLN A 291 -24.89 -23.94 27.46
CA GLN A 291 -24.40 -23.21 26.30
C GLN A 291 -23.00 -22.67 26.62
N LYS A 292 -21.96 -23.24 26.00
CA LYS A 292 -20.67 -22.57 25.90
C LYS A 292 -20.82 -21.39 24.94
N SER A 293 -20.87 -20.18 25.48
CA SER A 293 -20.64 -18.96 24.71
C SER A 293 -19.18 -18.92 24.27
N THR A 294 -18.94 -19.20 22.99
CA THR A 294 -17.71 -18.82 22.30
C THR A 294 -17.78 -17.32 22.02
N THR A 295 -17.17 -16.52 22.88
CA THR A 295 -16.81 -15.14 22.53
C THR A 295 -15.40 -15.16 21.97
N ASP A 296 -15.34 -15.24 20.65
CA ASP A 296 -14.21 -14.77 19.86
C ASP A 296 -14.06 -13.24 19.99
N GLY A 297 -12.80 -12.81 19.98
CA GLY A 297 -12.41 -11.58 19.29
C GLY A 297 -12.62 -10.26 20.02
N LYS A 298 -11.54 -9.77 20.66
CA LYS A 298 -11.29 -8.33 20.66
C LYS A 298 -9.83 -7.99 20.44
N ALA A 299 -9.65 -7.23 19.36
CA ALA A 299 -8.48 -6.61 18.79
C ALA A 299 -7.74 -5.59 19.69
N ALA A 300 -6.59 -5.17 19.15
CA ALA A 300 -5.79 -3.96 19.42
C ALA A 300 -4.80 -4.09 20.60
N GLY A 301 -3.54 -3.68 20.50
CA GLY A 301 -2.80 -2.91 19.49
C GLY A 301 -1.60 -2.22 20.18
N ALA A 302 -0.61 -1.81 19.39
CA ALA A 302 0.40 -0.79 19.67
C ALA A 302 1.44 -1.02 20.79
N LYS A 303 2.68 -1.33 20.40
CA LYS A 303 3.80 -0.36 20.35
C LYS A 303 4.97 -0.95 19.56
#